data_AF-A0A0J7XKU7-F1
#
_entry.id   AF-A0A0J7XKU7-F1
#
_cell.length_a   1.000
_cell.length_b   1.000
_cell.length_c   1.000
_cell.angle_alpha   90.00
_cell.angle_beta   90.00
_cell.angle_gamma   90.00
#
_symmetry.space_group_name_H-M   'P 1'
#
loop_
_entity.id
_entity.type
_entity.pdbx_description
1 polymer ?
#
loop_
_entity_poly.entity_id
_entity_poly.type
_entity_poly.pdbx_seq_one_letter_code
_entity_poly.pdbx_strand_id
1 'polypeptide(L)'
;MEASLPATVIEAARDRGELGFVVLLFAATAVALGNSVVLPFLPEMVGQMSPDASALARGRLVVALVTVSQIAGCLSAPLWGWISDRWKRWPILVVGLLGFSLTMALYSAVGFERLYVLRLLNGVFAAAVVPTAFAMVADRSPDLVRRARQFTWLNALVFAGDLTGPLLGEISVALGATSPFLAPAALSAIAMPGLLLVSRESATGPVGSVPRPKAREALVPLLLISAIASGCLTVLHLTLSLGSGARDLFRENVSMLFALCGAAMLVAQLVPFTGRRVTVGAAWLLRPMLAGLAAALIIAVFARTLWVLVPVFLLAGWSTATLKLLTNYLTSKASPGTQGSGLALQYAAVSASQAAASIVTGWASASEHLMLWLAAAAALAVTAMTLRLKD
;
A
#
# COMPACT_ATOMS: atom_id res chain seq x y z
N MET A 1 -14.12 0.40 -46.53
CA MET A 1 -15.08 1.43 -46.12
C MET A 1 -15.14 1.40 -44.60
N GLU A 2 -14.18 2.04 -43.94
CA GLU A 2 -14.16 2.17 -42.48
C GLU A 2 -15.31 3.11 -42.09
N ALA A 3 -16.35 2.57 -41.46
CA ALA A 3 -17.42 3.38 -40.89
C ALA A 3 -16.82 4.18 -39.72
N SER A 4 -16.59 5.48 -39.93
CA SER A 4 -16.21 6.40 -38.87
C SER A 4 -17.33 6.43 -37.83
N LEU A 5 -17.02 5.99 -36.60
CA LEU A 5 -17.97 6.04 -35.48
C LEU A 5 -18.41 7.51 -35.26
N PRO A 6 -19.71 7.77 -34.99
CA PRO A 6 -20.18 9.12 -34.74
C PRO A 6 -19.50 9.73 -33.51
N ALA A 7 -19.16 11.02 -33.59
CA ALA A 7 -18.42 11.75 -32.55
C ALA A 7 -19.04 11.61 -31.14
N THR A 8 -20.37 11.53 -31.05
CA THR A 8 -21.11 11.33 -29.79
C THR A 8 -20.82 9.99 -29.10
N VAL A 9 -20.55 8.94 -29.88
CA VAL A 9 -20.17 7.61 -29.35
C VAL A 9 -18.74 7.64 -28.81
N ILE A 10 -17.85 8.40 -29.46
CA ILE A 10 -16.45 8.58 -29.03
C ILE A 10 -16.39 9.41 -27.74
N GLU A 11 -17.17 10.49 -27.64
CA GLU A 11 -17.28 11.32 -26.43
C GLU A 11 -17.86 10.53 -25.25
N ALA A 12 -18.98 9.83 -25.45
CA ALA A 12 -19.58 9.00 -24.40
C ALA A 12 -18.64 7.88 -23.93
N ALA A 13 -17.85 7.27 -24.83
CA ALA A 13 -16.85 6.27 -24.47
C ALA A 13 -15.68 6.87 -23.68
N ARG A 14 -15.27 8.11 -24.01
CA ARG A 14 -14.23 8.85 -23.28
C ARG A 14 -14.68 9.21 -21.87
N ASP A 15 -15.86 9.80 -21.72
CA ASP A 15 -16.41 10.22 -20.42
C ASP A 15 -16.59 9.02 -19.48
N ARG A 16 -17.06 7.89 -20.00
CA ARG A 16 -17.16 6.63 -19.22
C ARG A 16 -15.79 6.07 -18.84
N GLY A 17 -14.78 6.21 -19.70
CA GLY A 17 -13.40 5.82 -19.41
C GLY A 17 -12.79 6.66 -18.28
N GLU A 18 -13.07 7.96 -18.27
CA GLU A 18 -12.65 8.89 -17.21
C GLU A 18 -13.37 8.59 -15.89
N LEU A 19 -14.69 8.39 -15.91
CA LEU A 19 -15.48 7.96 -14.75
C LEU A 19 -14.99 6.63 -14.17
N GLY A 20 -14.69 5.65 -15.01
CA GLY A 20 -14.18 4.35 -14.58
C GLY A 20 -12.80 4.43 -13.94
N PHE A 21 -11.98 5.39 -14.36
CA PHE A 21 -10.71 5.68 -13.71
C PHE A 21 -10.93 6.35 -12.35
N VAL A 22 -11.82 7.34 -12.24
CA VAL A 22 -12.14 8.02 -10.97
C VAL A 22 -12.68 7.03 -9.93
N VAL A 23 -13.60 6.15 -10.31
CA VAL A 23 -14.12 5.11 -9.42
C VAL A 23 -13.02 4.18 -8.93
N LEU A 24 -12.08 3.82 -9.81
CA LEU A 24 -10.95 2.97 -9.46
C LEU A 24 -10.00 3.66 -8.48
N LEU A 25 -9.74 4.97 -8.68
CA LEU A 25 -8.97 5.79 -7.76
C LEU A 25 -9.62 5.76 -6.36
N PHE A 26 -10.93 5.99 -6.29
CA PHE A 26 -11.69 6.01 -5.05
C PHE A 26 -11.67 4.66 -4.32
N ALA A 27 -11.83 3.56 -5.08
CA ALA A 27 -11.72 2.20 -4.56
C ALA A 27 -10.34 1.94 -3.92
N ALA A 28 -9.26 2.33 -4.58
CA ALA A 28 -7.90 2.15 -4.07
C ALA A 28 -7.64 3.03 -2.84
N THR A 29 -8.11 4.28 -2.84
CA THR A 29 -8.04 5.20 -1.69
C THR A 29 -8.77 4.63 -0.48
N ALA A 30 -9.95 4.05 -0.65
CA ALA A 30 -10.71 3.49 0.46
C ALA A 30 -9.98 2.34 1.17
N VAL A 31 -9.33 1.46 0.40
CA VAL A 31 -8.51 0.39 0.95
C VAL A 31 -7.25 0.93 1.65
N ALA A 32 -6.60 1.93 1.07
CA ALA A 32 -5.43 2.57 1.67
C ALA A 32 -5.77 3.27 3.01
N LEU A 33 -6.83 4.08 3.00
CA LEU A 33 -7.38 4.73 4.18
C LEU A 33 -7.68 3.72 5.28
N GLY A 34 -8.39 2.64 4.96
CA GLY A 34 -8.72 1.60 5.94
C GLY A 34 -7.49 0.94 6.54
N ASN A 35 -6.49 0.58 5.73
CA ASN A 35 -5.25 -0.01 6.24
C ASN A 35 -4.43 0.96 7.09
N SER A 36 -4.45 2.25 6.76
CA SER A 36 -3.67 3.28 7.47
C SER A 36 -4.30 3.68 8.81
N VAL A 37 -5.64 3.75 8.91
CA VAL A 37 -6.36 4.00 10.19
C VAL A 37 -6.01 2.96 11.26
N VAL A 38 -5.85 1.69 10.86
CA VAL A 38 -5.73 0.57 11.81
C VAL A 38 -4.46 0.63 12.64
N LEU A 39 -3.31 0.93 12.01
CA LEU A 39 -2.01 0.75 12.63
C LEU A 39 -1.80 1.58 13.93
N PRO A 40 -2.06 2.90 13.97
CA PRO A 40 -1.90 3.67 15.20
C PRO A 40 -2.96 3.37 16.27
N PHE A 41 -4.11 2.79 15.88
CA PHE A 41 -5.23 2.48 16.77
C PHE A 41 -5.17 1.08 17.39
N LEU A 42 -4.46 0.14 16.77
CA LEU A 42 -4.34 -1.23 17.27
C LEU A 42 -3.86 -1.33 18.73
N PRO A 43 -2.84 -0.59 19.20
CA PRO A 43 -2.38 -0.68 20.59
C PRO A 43 -3.48 -0.37 21.61
N GLU A 44 -4.29 0.65 21.35
CA GLU A 44 -5.40 1.01 22.21
C GLU A 44 -6.53 -0.03 22.18
N MET A 45 -6.91 -0.50 20.98
CA MET A 45 -7.93 -1.54 20.85
C MET A 45 -7.54 -2.80 21.63
N VAL A 46 -6.28 -3.23 21.51
CA VAL A 46 -5.76 -4.37 22.26
C VAL A 46 -5.73 -4.08 23.77
N GLY A 47 -5.41 -2.85 24.17
CA GLY A 47 -5.49 -2.41 25.56
C GLY A 47 -6.88 -2.53 26.17
N GLN A 48 -7.92 -2.15 25.41
CA GLN A 48 -9.31 -2.24 25.85
C GLN A 48 -9.82 -3.69 25.89
N MET A 49 -9.40 -4.53 24.93
CA MET A 49 -9.81 -5.93 24.86
C MET A 49 -9.03 -6.87 25.79
N SER A 50 -7.88 -6.44 26.30
CA SER A 50 -7.00 -7.24 27.18
C SER A 50 -6.40 -6.37 28.28
N PRO A 51 -7.23 -5.87 29.22
CA PRO A 51 -6.79 -4.94 30.26
C PRO A 51 -5.75 -5.55 31.21
N ASP A 52 -5.89 -6.84 31.51
CA ASP A 52 -5.01 -7.56 32.46
C ASP A 52 -3.67 -8.00 31.84
N ALA A 53 -3.51 -7.85 30.51
CA ALA A 53 -2.28 -8.24 29.83
C ALA A 53 -1.14 -7.24 30.08
N SER A 54 0.10 -7.74 30.24
CA SER A 54 1.27 -6.87 30.34
C SER A 54 1.49 -6.06 29.06
N ALA A 55 2.21 -4.93 29.15
CA ALA A 55 2.53 -4.10 27.99
C ALA A 55 3.24 -4.90 26.87
N LEU A 56 4.16 -5.80 27.25
CA LEU A 56 4.84 -6.70 26.32
C LEU A 56 3.85 -7.68 25.65
N ALA A 57 2.91 -8.25 26.41
CA ALA A 57 1.90 -9.13 25.86
C ALA A 57 1.00 -8.38 24.86
N ARG A 58 0.53 -7.17 25.20
CA ARG A 58 -0.25 -6.33 24.28
C ARG A 58 0.52 -5.99 23.01
N GLY A 59 1.81 -5.64 23.12
CA GLY A 59 2.64 -5.38 21.95
C GLY A 59 2.74 -6.59 21.01
N ARG A 60 2.87 -7.81 21.56
CA ARG A 60 2.86 -9.06 20.78
C ARG A 60 1.52 -9.31 20.10
N LEU A 61 0.41 -9.01 20.77
CA LEU A 61 -0.93 -9.14 20.20
C LEU A 61 -1.15 -8.15 19.03
N VAL A 62 -0.71 -6.90 19.18
CA VAL A 62 -0.72 -5.90 18.08
C VAL A 62 0.06 -6.42 16.88
N VAL A 63 1.28 -6.90 17.11
CA VAL A 63 2.13 -7.44 16.05
C VAL A 63 1.48 -8.64 15.39
N ALA A 64 0.91 -9.57 16.15
CA ALA A 64 0.22 -10.73 15.59
C ALA A 64 -0.97 -10.34 14.71
N LEU A 65 -1.75 -9.32 15.10
CA LEU A 65 -2.84 -8.76 14.28
C LEU A 65 -2.33 -8.08 13.01
N VAL A 66 -1.16 -7.44 13.04
CA VAL A 66 -0.53 -6.88 11.83
C VAL A 66 -0.03 -8.00 10.92
N THR A 67 0.73 -8.93 11.47
CA THR A 67 1.32 -10.07 10.76
C THR A 67 0.27 -10.92 10.07
N VAL A 68 -0.86 -11.25 10.72
CA VAL A 68 -1.88 -12.14 10.13
C VAL A 68 -2.47 -11.56 8.85
N SER A 69 -2.74 -10.25 8.79
CA SER A 69 -3.28 -9.62 7.57
C SER A 69 -2.23 -9.59 6.46
N GLN A 70 -0.96 -9.39 6.81
CA GLN A 70 0.14 -9.35 5.84
C GLN A 70 0.44 -10.75 5.27
N ILE A 71 0.40 -11.80 6.10
CA ILE A 71 0.49 -13.18 5.61
C ILE A 71 -0.69 -13.49 4.68
N ALA A 72 -1.90 -13.11 5.07
CA ALA A 72 -3.08 -13.31 4.23
C ALA A 72 -2.96 -12.60 2.88
N GLY A 73 -2.49 -11.35 2.86
CA GLY A 73 -2.21 -10.60 1.64
C GLY A 73 -1.12 -11.25 0.78
N CYS A 74 -0.04 -11.73 1.41
CA CYS A 74 1.05 -12.43 0.73
C CYS A 74 0.57 -13.70 0.01
N LEU A 75 -0.24 -14.52 0.67
CA LEU A 75 -0.70 -15.80 0.13
C LEU A 75 -1.81 -15.63 -0.91
N SER A 76 -2.70 -14.65 -0.71
CA SER A 76 -3.84 -14.41 -1.59
C SER A 76 -3.52 -13.57 -2.82
N ALA A 77 -2.55 -12.65 -2.76
CA ALA A 77 -2.24 -11.77 -3.88
C ALA A 77 -1.93 -12.54 -5.17
N PRO A 78 -1.01 -13.55 -5.21
CA PRO A 78 -0.72 -14.28 -6.45
C PRO A 78 -1.94 -14.98 -7.04
N LEU A 79 -2.83 -15.49 -6.17
CA LEU A 79 -4.10 -16.09 -6.58
C LEU A 79 -5.00 -15.04 -7.27
N TRP A 80 -5.21 -13.89 -6.64
CA TRP A 80 -5.99 -12.80 -7.23
C TRP A 80 -5.39 -12.28 -8.53
N GLY A 81 -4.05 -12.15 -8.60
CA GLY A 81 -3.34 -11.73 -9.81
C GLY A 81 -3.57 -12.68 -10.97
N TRP A 82 -3.44 -14.00 -10.72
CA TRP A 82 -3.69 -15.02 -11.72
C TRP A 82 -5.15 -15.07 -12.18
N ILE A 83 -6.12 -14.97 -11.24
CA ILE A 83 -7.55 -14.89 -11.59
C ILE A 83 -7.79 -13.63 -12.43
N SER A 84 -7.18 -12.50 -12.08
CA SER A 84 -7.38 -11.21 -12.78
C SER A 84 -6.82 -11.18 -14.19
N ASP A 85 -5.86 -12.03 -14.52
CA ASP A 85 -5.32 -12.15 -15.88
C ASP A 85 -6.14 -13.11 -16.75
N ARG A 86 -6.93 -14.02 -16.14
CA ARG A 86 -7.76 -15.00 -16.87
C ARG A 86 -9.23 -14.62 -16.94
N TRP A 87 -9.72 -13.90 -15.95
CA TRP A 87 -11.10 -13.45 -15.82
C TRP A 87 -11.17 -11.93 -15.95
N LYS A 88 -12.39 -11.38 -16.03
CA LYS A 88 -12.57 -9.93 -16.00
C LYS A 88 -12.00 -9.38 -14.68
N ARG A 89 -11.32 -8.22 -14.71
CA ARG A 89 -10.74 -7.59 -13.51
C ARG A 89 -11.77 -6.96 -12.58
N TRP A 90 -12.90 -6.48 -13.13
CA TRP A 90 -13.88 -5.74 -12.35
C TRP A 90 -14.62 -6.56 -11.27
N PRO A 91 -15.02 -7.84 -11.47
CA PRO A 91 -15.66 -8.62 -10.42
C PRO A 91 -14.73 -8.85 -9.23
N ILE A 92 -13.43 -9.00 -9.49
CA ILE A 92 -12.41 -9.17 -8.45
C ILE A 92 -12.34 -7.93 -7.57
N LEU A 93 -12.32 -6.74 -8.18
CA LEU A 93 -12.37 -5.47 -7.46
C LEU A 93 -13.65 -5.33 -6.63
N VAL A 94 -14.82 -5.73 -7.16
CA VAL A 94 -16.10 -5.69 -6.43
C VAL A 94 -16.08 -6.63 -5.23
N VAL A 95 -15.64 -7.88 -5.40
CA VAL A 95 -15.51 -8.86 -4.31
C VAL A 95 -14.52 -8.38 -3.25
N GLY A 96 -13.39 -7.82 -3.68
CA GLY A 96 -12.39 -7.21 -2.81
C GLY A 96 -12.97 -6.05 -1.99
N LEU A 97 -13.66 -5.11 -2.63
CA LEU A 97 -14.26 -3.97 -1.94
C LEU A 97 -15.37 -4.39 -0.97
N LEU A 98 -16.23 -5.32 -1.37
CA LEU A 98 -17.31 -5.83 -0.52
C LEU A 98 -16.76 -6.50 0.74
N GLY A 99 -15.80 -7.41 0.57
CA GLY A 99 -15.19 -8.11 1.69
C GLY A 99 -14.36 -7.19 2.57
N PHE A 100 -13.64 -6.22 1.99
CA PHE A 100 -12.90 -5.22 2.75
C PHE A 100 -13.84 -4.31 3.56
N SER A 101 -14.93 -3.85 2.96
CA SER A 101 -15.94 -3.03 3.63
C SER A 101 -16.59 -3.78 4.79
N LEU A 102 -17.03 -5.03 4.57
CA LEU A 102 -17.67 -5.85 5.60
C LEU A 102 -16.71 -6.14 6.77
N THR A 103 -15.46 -6.48 6.48
CA THR A 103 -14.48 -6.74 7.54
C THR A 103 -14.17 -5.49 8.36
N MET A 104 -13.99 -4.33 7.71
CA MET A 104 -13.76 -3.06 8.40
C MET A 104 -14.95 -2.62 9.26
N ALA A 105 -16.18 -2.76 8.76
CA ALA A 105 -17.38 -2.39 9.50
C ALA A 105 -17.53 -3.18 10.81
N LEU A 106 -17.01 -4.41 10.86
CA LEU A 106 -17.13 -5.31 11.99
C LEU A 106 -15.98 -5.19 13.01
N TYR A 107 -14.90 -4.46 12.73
CA TYR A 107 -13.71 -4.41 13.59
C TYR A 107 -13.99 -3.98 15.04
N SER A 108 -14.84 -2.97 15.23
CA SER A 108 -15.19 -2.47 16.58
C SER A 108 -16.34 -3.24 17.24
N ALA A 109 -17.01 -4.13 16.51
CA ALA A 109 -18.17 -4.86 16.99
C ALA A 109 -17.84 -6.28 17.51
N VAL A 110 -16.58 -6.71 17.37
CA VAL A 110 -16.16 -8.07 17.69
C VAL A 110 -15.12 -8.13 18.80
N GLY A 111 -15.12 -9.24 19.53
CA GLY A 111 -14.06 -9.57 20.48
C GLY A 111 -12.75 -9.97 19.79
N PHE A 112 -11.71 -10.11 20.60
CA PHE A 112 -10.32 -10.29 20.15
C PHE A 112 -10.10 -11.50 19.23
N GLU A 113 -10.71 -12.66 19.53
CA GLU A 113 -10.58 -13.88 18.70
C GLU A 113 -11.13 -13.68 17.28
N ARG A 114 -12.31 -13.05 17.19
CA ARG A 114 -12.96 -12.75 15.91
C ARG A 114 -12.21 -11.66 15.14
N LEU A 115 -11.56 -10.72 15.85
CA LEU A 115 -10.73 -9.69 15.23
C LEU A 115 -9.59 -10.32 14.40
N TYR A 116 -8.96 -11.41 14.85
CA TYR A 116 -7.97 -12.12 14.02
C TYR A 116 -8.54 -12.61 12.69
N VAL A 117 -9.73 -13.21 12.72
CA VAL A 117 -10.40 -13.69 11.52
C VAL A 117 -10.72 -12.52 10.59
N LEU A 118 -11.24 -11.42 11.13
CA LEU A 118 -11.52 -10.22 10.33
C LEU A 118 -10.23 -9.63 9.74
N ARG A 119 -9.12 -9.59 10.48
CA ARG A 119 -7.81 -9.10 10.00
C ARG A 119 -7.24 -9.98 8.89
N LEU A 120 -7.38 -11.30 9.02
CA LEU A 120 -7.00 -12.26 7.98
C LEU A 120 -7.82 -12.02 6.71
N LEU A 121 -9.15 -11.99 6.82
CA LEU A 121 -10.03 -11.75 5.68
C LEU A 121 -9.77 -10.38 5.04
N ASN A 122 -9.54 -9.35 5.85
CA ASN A 122 -9.23 -8.01 5.36
C ASN A 122 -7.96 -8.00 4.50
N GLY A 123 -6.92 -8.75 4.90
CA GLY A 123 -5.71 -8.95 4.09
C GLY A 123 -5.99 -9.64 2.75
N VAL A 124 -6.84 -10.67 2.75
CA VAL A 124 -7.27 -11.38 1.52
C VAL A 124 -7.98 -10.44 0.56
N PHE A 125 -8.89 -9.62 1.06
CA PHE A 125 -9.69 -8.72 0.23
C PHE A 125 -8.91 -7.48 -0.23
N ALA A 126 -8.03 -6.92 0.61
CA ALA A 126 -7.15 -5.82 0.21
C ALA A 126 -6.20 -6.21 -0.93
N ALA A 127 -5.66 -7.44 -0.89
CA ALA A 127 -4.83 -8.01 -1.94
C ALA A 127 -5.57 -8.22 -3.26
N ALA A 128 -6.91 -8.30 -3.26
CA ALA A 128 -7.71 -8.37 -4.47
C ALA A 128 -7.83 -7.00 -5.16
N VAL A 129 -7.83 -5.90 -4.39
CA VAL A 129 -8.15 -4.56 -4.91
C VAL A 129 -6.92 -3.88 -5.51
N VAL A 130 -5.87 -3.68 -4.71
CA VAL A 130 -4.74 -2.80 -5.09
C VAL A 130 -4.00 -3.29 -6.34
N PRO A 131 -3.45 -4.53 -6.42
CA PRO A 131 -2.73 -4.97 -7.61
C PRO A 131 -3.62 -5.06 -8.85
N THR A 132 -4.89 -5.46 -8.68
CA THR A 132 -5.87 -5.52 -9.78
C THR A 132 -6.16 -4.12 -10.33
N ALA A 133 -6.21 -3.09 -9.48
CA ALA A 133 -6.39 -1.71 -9.92
C ALA A 133 -5.22 -1.23 -10.78
N PHE A 134 -3.97 -1.46 -10.35
CA PHE A 134 -2.81 -1.13 -11.18
C PHE A 134 -2.80 -1.89 -12.50
N ALA A 135 -3.18 -3.17 -12.48
CA ALA A 135 -3.22 -3.97 -13.70
C ALA A 135 -4.33 -3.51 -14.67
N MET A 136 -5.50 -3.09 -14.14
CA MET A 136 -6.59 -2.53 -14.94
C MET A 136 -6.21 -1.19 -15.59
N VAL A 137 -5.48 -0.34 -14.87
CA VAL A 137 -4.91 0.90 -15.42
C VAL A 137 -3.90 0.60 -16.51
N ALA A 138 -3.03 -0.37 -16.26
CA ALA A 138 -1.98 -0.74 -17.18
C ALA A 138 -2.54 -1.35 -18.48
N ASP A 139 -3.58 -2.18 -18.42
CA ASP A 139 -4.25 -2.72 -19.61
C ASP A 139 -4.98 -1.63 -20.42
N ARG A 140 -5.50 -0.59 -19.77
CA ARG A 140 -6.20 0.54 -20.43
C ARG A 140 -5.25 1.61 -21.00
N SER A 141 -3.98 1.57 -20.65
CA SER A 141 -2.96 2.51 -21.12
C SER A 141 -1.84 1.78 -21.87
N PRO A 142 -2.04 1.54 -23.19
CA PRO A 142 -1.00 0.96 -24.03
C PRO A 142 0.19 1.91 -24.23
N ASP A 143 -0.03 3.22 -24.18
CA ASP A 143 1.05 4.22 -24.14
C ASP A 143 1.74 4.23 -22.77
N LEU A 144 3.07 4.06 -22.77
CA LEU A 144 3.91 4.03 -21.58
C LEU A 144 3.89 5.37 -20.81
N VAL A 145 3.80 6.50 -21.51
CA VAL A 145 3.75 7.83 -20.86
C VAL A 145 2.40 8.01 -20.14
N ARG A 146 1.30 7.70 -20.83
CA ARG A 146 -0.04 7.69 -20.23
C ARG A 146 -0.14 6.71 -19.07
N ARG A 147 0.44 5.51 -19.19
CA ARG A 147 0.47 4.51 -18.11
C ARG A 147 1.19 5.05 -16.88
N ALA A 148 2.39 5.62 -17.05
CA ALA A 148 3.14 6.23 -15.96
C ALA A 148 2.31 7.32 -15.28
N ARG A 149 1.64 8.20 -16.06
CA ARG A 149 0.75 9.24 -15.53
C ARG A 149 -0.42 8.68 -14.71
N GLN A 150 -1.08 7.63 -15.20
CA GLN A 150 -2.20 7.04 -14.48
C GLN A 150 -1.74 6.29 -13.22
N PHE A 151 -0.56 5.66 -13.24
CA PHE A 151 0.04 5.04 -12.06
C PHE A 151 0.36 6.05 -10.99
N THR A 152 0.84 7.23 -11.38
CA THR A 152 1.06 8.32 -10.45
C THR A 152 -0.23 8.82 -9.83
N TRP A 153 -1.28 9.05 -10.61
CA TRP A 153 -2.59 9.43 -10.04
C TRP A 153 -3.13 8.36 -9.10
N LEU A 154 -3.00 7.08 -9.46
CA LEU A 154 -3.43 5.97 -8.61
C LEU A 154 -2.63 5.92 -7.30
N ASN A 155 -1.29 6.05 -7.36
CA ASN A 155 -0.45 6.15 -6.17
C ASN A 155 -0.76 7.40 -5.33
N ALA A 156 -0.96 8.56 -5.95
CA ALA A 156 -1.29 9.80 -5.26
C ALA A 156 -2.57 9.62 -4.43
N LEU A 157 -3.61 9.04 -5.02
CA LEU A 157 -4.87 8.81 -4.33
C LEU A 157 -4.79 7.69 -3.27
N VAL A 158 -3.96 6.67 -3.48
CA VAL A 158 -3.60 5.70 -2.42
C VAL A 158 -2.94 6.41 -1.24
N PHE A 159 -1.93 7.26 -1.50
CA PHE A 159 -1.23 8.00 -0.44
C PHE A 159 -2.09 9.09 0.21
N ALA A 160 -3.07 9.64 -0.50
CA ALA A 160 -4.10 10.48 0.11
C ALA A 160 -4.93 9.69 1.14
N GLY A 161 -5.23 8.42 0.85
CA GLY A 161 -5.80 7.49 1.82
C GLY A 161 -4.87 7.25 3.01
N ASP A 162 -3.59 6.97 2.75
CA ASP A 162 -2.59 6.75 3.81
C ASP A 162 -2.39 7.98 4.71
N LEU A 163 -2.44 9.19 4.14
CA LEU A 163 -2.42 10.47 4.85
C LEU A 163 -3.67 10.68 5.72
N THR A 164 -4.84 10.48 5.13
CA THR A 164 -6.12 10.79 5.78
C THR A 164 -6.50 9.76 6.83
N GLY A 165 -6.04 8.51 6.73
CA GLY A 165 -6.39 7.44 7.65
C GLY A 165 -6.11 7.77 9.12
N PRO A 166 -4.85 8.00 9.54
CA PRO A 166 -4.52 8.30 10.92
C PRO A 166 -5.25 9.55 11.45
N LEU A 167 -5.40 10.58 10.59
CA LEU A 167 -6.10 11.82 10.94
C LEU A 167 -7.60 11.58 11.18
N LEU A 168 -8.25 10.81 10.31
CA LEU A 168 -9.66 10.45 10.48
C LEU A 168 -9.88 9.58 11.73
N GLY A 169 -8.90 8.74 12.06
CA GLY A 169 -8.91 8.00 13.31
C GLY A 169 -8.97 8.92 14.54
N GLU A 170 -8.06 9.89 14.62
CA GLU A 170 -8.03 10.85 15.74
C GLU A 170 -9.27 11.74 15.79
N ILE A 171 -9.75 12.23 14.63
CA ILE A 171 -10.99 13.01 14.56
C ILE A 171 -12.18 12.18 15.06
N SER A 172 -12.23 10.89 14.71
CA SER A 172 -13.30 9.99 15.17
C SER A 172 -13.31 9.85 16.68
N VAL A 173 -12.13 9.72 17.31
CA VAL A 173 -12.02 9.69 18.78
C VAL A 173 -12.45 11.02 19.39
N ALA A 174 -11.99 12.15 18.84
CA ALA A 174 -12.33 13.48 19.35
C ALA A 174 -13.84 13.78 19.30
N LEU A 175 -14.54 13.22 18.30
CA LEU A 175 -15.99 13.35 18.13
C LEU A 175 -16.79 12.31 18.94
N GLY A 176 -16.13 11.42 19.69
CA GLY A 176 -16.81 10.34 20.40
C GLY A 176 -17.47 9.31 19.48
N ALA A 177 -17.01 9.20 18.23
CA ALA A 177 -17.54 8.24 17.28
C ALA A 177 -17.28 6.80 17.75
N THR A 178 -18.23 5.91 17.50
CA THR A 178 -18.21 4.53 17.99
C THR A 178 -17.05 3.70 17.40
N SER A 179 -16.55 4.08 16.21
CA SER A 179 -15.47 3.36 15.54
C SER A 179 -14.79 4.19 14.43
N PRO A 180 -13.45 4.33 14.43
CA PRO A 180 -12.72 4.96 13.33
C PRO A 180 -12.73 4.13 12.03
N PHE A 181 -13.16 2.86 12.08
CA PHE A 181 -13.15 1.95 10.92
C PHE A 181 -14.41 2.03 10.05
N LEU A 182 -15.47 2.70 10.53
CA LEU A 182 -16.71 2.85 9.77
C LEU A 182 -16.54 3.78 8.56
N ALA A 183 -15.71 4.82 8.67
CA ALA A 183 -15.43 5.73 7.55
C ALA A 183 -14.82 5.00 6.34
N PRO A 184 -13.71 4.24 6.47
CA PRO A 184 -13.21 3.43 5.35
C PRO A 184 -14.21 2.38 4.87
N ALA A 185 -14.96 1.75 5.79
CA ALA A 185 -15.97 0.76 5.41
C ALA A 185 -17.06 1.35 4.51
N ALA A 186 -17.60 2.52 4.89
CA ALA A 186 -18.58 3.27 4.12
C ALA A 186 -18.01 3.72 2.77
N LEU A 187 -16.76 4.21 2.76
CA LEU A 187 -16.09 4.64 1.53
C LEU A 187 -15.96 3.49 0.52
N SER A 188 -15.52 2.31 0.98
CA SER A 188 -15.44 1.10 0.15
C SER A 188 -16.83 0.62 -0.31
N ALA A 189 -17.85 0.72 0.55
CA ALA A 189 -19.22 0.36 0.18
C ALA A 189 -19.79 1.27 -0.90
N ILE A 190 -19.50 2.58 -0.85
CA ILE A 190 -19.93 3.57 -1.84
C ILE A 190 -19.17 3.42 -3.17
N ALA A 191 -17.88 3.05 -3.12
CA ALA A 191 -17.07 2.79 -4.30
C ALA A 191 -17.62 1.62 -5.16
N MET A 192 -18.22 0.63 -4.50
CA MET A 192 -18.65 -0.63 -5.12
C MET A 192 -19.77 -0.45 -6.17
N PRO A 193 -20.90 0.25 -5.91
CA PRO A 193 -21.91 0.56 -6.93
C PRO A 193 -21.33 1.29 -8.14
N GLY A 194 -20.48 2.29 -7.93
CA GLY A 194 -19.82 3.02 -9.02
C GLY A 194 -19.04 2.08 -9.94
N LEU A 195 -18.37 1.08 -9.36
CA LEU A 195 -17.59 0.11 -10.12
C LEU A 195 -18.49 -0.85 -10.92
N LEU A 196 -19.63 -1.26 -10.35
CA LEU A 196 -20.61 -2.11 -11.04
C LEU A 196 -21.24 -1.39 -12.24
N LEU A 197 -21.55 -0.11 -12.10
CA LEU A 197 -22.18 0.69 -13.15
C LEU A 197 -21.22 0.92 -14.33
N VAL A 198 -19.95 1.24 -14.06
CA VAL A 198 -19.00 1.56 -15.13
C VAL A 198 -18.37 0.30 -15.77
N SER A 199 -18.27 -0.80 -15.04
CA SER A 199 -17.47 -1.95 -15.50
C SER A 199 -18.23 -3.04 -16.25
N ARG A 200 -19.56 -3.06 -16.19
CA ARG A 200 -20.38 -4.08 -16.87
C ARG A 200 -20.26 -4.03 -18.40
N GLU A 201 -19.83 -2.91 -18.98
CA GLU A 201 -19.81 -2.69 -20.44
C GLU A 201 -18.40 -2.74 -21.08
N SER A 202 -17.32 -2.61 -20.31
CA SER A 202 -15.93 -2.72 -20.81
C SER A 202 -15.47 -4.18 -20.83
N ALA A 203 -16.05 -4.99 -21.72
CA ALA A 203 -15.66 -6.39 -21.89
C ALA A 203 -14.61 -6.55 -23.01
N THR A 204 -13.42 -6.00 -22.84
CA THR A 204 -12.26 -6.50 -23.59
C THR A 204 -11.70 -7.71 -22.84
N GLY A 205 -11.68 -8.85 -23.53
CA GLY A 205 -11.29 -10.14 -22.98
C GLY A 205 -9.81 -10.21 -22.58
N PRO A 206 -9.42 -11.24 -21.82
CA PRO A 206 -8.06 -11.42 -21.36
C PRO A 206 -7.09 -11.58 -22.53
N VAL A 207 -6.05 -10.74 -22.61
CA VAL A 207 -4.90 -10.97 -23.50
C VAL A 207 -3.96 -11.92 -22.76
N GLY A 208 -4.38 -13.18 -22.63
CA GLY A 208 -3.57 -14.22 -22.02
C GLY A 208 -2.39 -14.56 -22.93
N SER A 209 -1.21 -14.02 -22.63
CA SER A 209 0.05 -14.57 -23.13
C SER A 209 0.78 -15.28 -21.98
N VAL A 210 1.34 -16.46 -22.25
CA VAL A 210 2.16 -17.16 -21.25
C VAL A 210 3.43 -16.33 -21.01
N PRO A 211 3.77 -15.98 -19.75
CA PRO A 211 4.97 -15.21 -19.45
C PRO A 211 6.22 -15.93 -19.96
N ARG A 212 7.07 -15.24 -20.72
CA ARG A 212 8.35 -15.80 -21.17
C ARG A 212 9.31 -15.96 -19.97
N PRO A 213 10.16 -17.00 -19.91
CA PRO A 213 11.07 -17.24 -18.77
C PRO A 213 11.95 -16.03 -18.42
N LYS A 214 12.50 -15.34 -19.44
CA LYS A 214 13.34 -14.14 -19.27
C LYS A 214 12.61 -12.96 -18.60
N ALA A 215 11.28 -12.89 -18.70
CA ALA A 215 10.50 -11.84 -18.03
C ALA A 215 10.45 -12.06 -16.51
N ARG A 216 10.50 -13.30 -16.04
CA ARG A 216 10.48 -13.64 -14.60
C ARG A 216 11.77 -13.25 -13.90
N GLU A 217 12.91 -13.43 -14.55
CA GLU A 217 14.23 -13.04 -14.00
C GLU A 217 14.34 -11.53 -13.79
N ALA A 218 13.80 -10.73 -14.72
CA ALA A 218 13.80 -9.27 -14.61
C ALA A 218 12.88 -8.74 -13.48
N LEU A 219 11.92 -9.53 -13.02
CA LEU A 219 11.02 -9.16 -11.93
C LEU A 219 11.68 -9.28 -10.55
N VAL A 220 12.50 -10.32 -10.34
CA VAL A 220 13.13 -10.61 -9.04
C VAL A 220 13.75 -9.36 -8.37
N PRO A 221 14.61 -8.56 -9.03
CA PRO A 221 15.17 -7.37 -8.38
C PRO A 221 14.10 -6.33 -8.01
N LEU A 222 13.05 -6.14 -8.82
CA LEU A 222 11.96 -5.20 -8.54
C LEU A 222 11.13 -5.64 -7.33
N LEU A 223 10.89 -6.95 -7.21
CA LEU A 223 10.24 -7.56 -6.05
C LEU A 223 11.06 -7.33 -4.78
N LEU A 224 12.36 -7.61 -4.83
CA LEU A 224 13.28 -7.42 -3.69
C LEU A 224 13.35 -5.95 -3.25
N ILE A 225 13.47 -5.01 -4.19
CA ILE A 225 13.48 -3.56 -3.87
C ILE A 225 12.18 -3.15 -3.18
N SER A 226 11.03 -3.58 -3.72
CA SER A 226 9.72 -3.23 -3.16
C SER A 226 9.51 -3.84 -1.77
N ALA A 227 9.94 -5.10 -1.61
CA ALA A 227 9.89 -5.83 -0.36
C ALA A 227 10.78 -5.17 0.71
N ILE A 228 12.06 -4.92 0.42
CA ILE A 228 12.99 -4.34 1.38
C ILE A 228 12.54 -2.92 1.77
N ALA A 229 12.18 -2.07 0.81
CA ALA A 229 11.72 -0.72 1.11
C ALA A 229 10.48 -0.69 2.01
N SER A 230 9.48 -1.52 1.72
CA SER A 230 8.23 -1.57 2.49
C SER A 230 8.41 -2.24 3.86
N GLY A 231 9.26 -3.28 3.94
CA GLY A 231 9.60 -3.94 5.19
C GLY A 231 10.33 -2.99 6.13
N CYS A 232 11.32 -2.26 5.64
CA CYS A 232 12.06 -1.27 6.42
C CYS A 232 11.17 -0.12 6.92
N LEU A 233 10.24 0.37 6.08
CA LEU A 233 9.25 1.36 6.50
C LEU A 233 8.31 0.80 7.59
N THR A 234 7.97 -0.49 7.50
CA THR A 234 7.12 -1.16 8.49
C THR A 234 7.81 -1.30 9.84
N VAL A 235 9.12 -1.60 9.86
CA VAL A 235 9.93 -1.57 11.08
C VAL A 235 9.87 -0.17 11.71
N LEU A 236 10.07 0.90 10.92
CA LEU A 236 9.99 2.28 11.42
C LEU A 236 8.62 2.58 12.06
N HIS A 237 7.53 2.24 11.37
CA HIS A 237 6.17 2.51 11.85
C HIS A 237 5.82 1.72 13.11
N LEU A 238 6.09 0.40 13.13
CA LEU A 238 5.73 -0.47 14.25
C LEU A 238 6.56 -0.19 15.50
N THR A 239 7.85 0.11 15.35
CA THR A 239 8.69 0.46 16.49
C THR A 239 8.19 1.70 17.23
N LEU A 240 7.63 2.68 16.52
CA LEU A 240 7.02 3.85 17.16
C LEU A 240 5.62 3.56 17.71
N SER A 241 4.83 2.74 17.02
CA SER A 241 3.48 2.38 17.45
C SER A 241 3.44 1.52 18.71
N LEU A 242 4.42 0.62 18.90
CA LEU A 242 4.50 -0.24 20.09
C LEU A 242 5.11 0.46 21.31
N GLY A 243 5.72 1.64 21.12
CA GLY A 243 6.52 2.32 22.15
C GLY A 243 7.91 1.69 22.28
N SER A 244 8.96 2.52 22.23
CA SER A 244 10.36 2.06 22.37
C SER A 244 10.91 2.24 23.79
N GLY A 245 10.05 2.46 24.80
CA GLY A 245 10.40 2.67 26.21
C GLY A 245 11.14 3.99 26.50
N ALA A 246 12.06 4.40 25.63
CA ALA A 246 12.76 5.69 25.70
C ALA A 246 12.00 6.84 25.01
N ARG A 247 10.92 6.53 24.26
CA ARG A 247 10.12 7.48 23.47
C ARG A 247 8.66 7.05 23.49
N ASP A 248 8.05 6.99 24.67
CA ASP A 248 6.62 6.76 24.76
C ASP A 248 5.90 7.97 24.19
N LEU A 249 5.51 7.85 22.92
CA LEU A 249 4.75 8.84 22.19
C LEU A 249 3.27 8.56 22.45
N PHE A 250 2.51 9.61 22.75
CA PHE A 250 1.07 9.55 22.69
C PHE A 250 0.60 9.10 21.30
N ARG A 251 -0.51 8.38 21.24
CA ARG A 251 -1.14 7.91 20.00
C ARG A 251 -1.27 9.02 18.96
N GLU A 252 -1.70 10.20 19.37
CA GLU A 252 -1.84 11.39 18.52
C GLU A 252 -0.54 11.77 17.79
N ASN A 253 0.61 11.69 18.46
CA ASN A 253 1.91 11.97 17.85
C ASN A 253 2.30 10.90 16.83
N VAL A 254 2.01 9.63 17.12
CA VAL A 254 2.25 8.52 16.17
C VAL A 254 1.35 8.68 14.94
N SER A 255 0.07 8.98 15.14
CA SER A 255 -0.89 9.25 14.07
C SER A 255 -0.46 10.43 13.20
N MET A 256 0.02 11.53 13.81
CA MET A 256 0.57 12.69 13.09
C MET A 256 1.79 12.31 12.25
N LEU A 257 2.73 11.52 12.77
CA LEU A 257 3.90 11.08 12.01
C LEU A 257 3.49 10.21 10.82
N PHE A 258 2.54 9.30 10.99
CA PHE A 258 2.06 8.45 9.88
C PHE A 258 1.36 9.29 8.81
N ALA A 259 0.53 10.25 9.22
CA ALA A 259 -0.07 11.22 8.33
C ALA A 259 1.00 12.01 7.56
N LEU A 260 2.05 12.47 8.23
CA LEU A 260 3.16 13.21 7.62
C LEU A 260 3.92 12.37 6.58
N CYS A 261 4.14 11.08 6.84
CA CYS A 261 4.69 10.15 5.86
C CYS A 261 3.75 10.00 4.65
N GLY A 262 2.44 9.83 4.87
CA GLY A 262 1.44 9.85 3.80
C GLY A 262 1.43 11.16 2.99
N ALA A 263 1.57 12.31 3.64
CA ALA A 263 1.70 13.62 2.97
C ALA A 263 2.94 13.68 2.09
N ALA A 264 4.10 13.27 2.60
CA ALA A 264 5.32 13.22 1.82
C ALA A 264 5.20 12.27 0.63
N MET A 265 4.54 11.13 0.83
CA MET A 265 4.28 10.17 -0.24
C MET A 265 3.38 10.77 -1.33
N LEU A 266 2.30 11.46 -0.94
CA LEU A 266 1.38 12.15 -1.85
C LEU A 266 2.12 13.23 -2.66
N VAL A 267 2.86 14.12 -1.99
CA VAL A 267 3.61 15.19 -2.64
C VAL A 267 4.65 14.62 -3.61
N ALA A 268 5.35 13.55 -3.22
CA ALA A 268 6.32 12.87 -4.08
C ALA A 268 5.72 12.30 -5.37
N GLN A 269 4.42 12.03 -5.43
CA GLN A 269 3.75 11.64 -6.68
C GLN A 269 3.43 12.85 -7.56
N LEU A 270 3.17 14.03 -6.97
CA LEU A 270 2.80 15.23 -7.72
C LEU A 270 4.00 15.95 -8.33
N VAL A 271 5.17 15.92 -7.66
CA VAL A 271 6.38 16.64 -8.11
C VAL A 271 6.94 16.14 -9.45
N PRO A 272 7.02 14.83 -9.74
CA PRO A 272 7.50 14.34 -11.05
C PRO A 272 6.64 14.78 -12.26
N PHE A 273 5.46 15.39 -12.03
CA PHE A 273 4.51 15.80 -13.07
C PHE A 273 4.43 17.31 -13.29
N THR A 274 5.15 18.13 -12.54
CA THR A 274 5.22 19.59 -12.78
C THR A 274 6.15 19.95 -13.94
N GLY A 275 6.86 18.98 -14.55
CA GLY A 275 7.74 19.19 -15.70
C GLY A 275 7.31 18.46 -16.99
N ARG A 276 7.73 19.00 -18.15
CA ARG A 276 7.51 18.43 -19.50
C ARG A 276 8.19 17.07 -19.75
N ARG A 277 9.01 16.60 -18.81
CA ARG A 277 9.69 15.30 -18.84
C ARG A 277 9.10 14.43 -17.73
N VAL A 278 8.10 13.63 -18.06
CA VAL A 278 7.69 12.52 -17.20
C VAL A 278 8.94 11.65 -17.00
N THR A 279 9.35 11.38 -15.76
CA THR A 279 10.48 10.50 -15.39
C THR A 279 10.19 9.03 -15.71
N VAL A 280 9.74 8.77 -16.93
CA VAL A 280 9.41 7.44 -17.44
C VAL A 280 10.72 6.67 -17.58
N GLY A 281 10.88 5.60 -16.80
CA GLY A 281 12.04 4.72 -16.92
C GLY A 281 13.34 5.24 -16.29
N ALA A 282 13.28 6.19 -15.37
CA ALA A 282 14.43 6.64 -14.58
C ALA A 282 14.83 5.60 -13.52
N ALA A 283 15.21 4.39 -13.94
CA ALA A 283 15.62 3.32 -13.04
C ALA A 283 16.83 3.74 -12.17
N TRP A 284 17.65 4.67 -12.67
CA TRP A 284 18.72 5.32 -11.92
C TRP A 284 18.26 5.97 -10.60
N LEU A 285 16.99 6.41 -10.49
CA LEU A 285 16.41 6.96 -9.25
C LEU A 285 16.20 5.91 -8.15
N LEU A 286 16.20 4.61 -8.47
CA LEU A 286 16.02 3.56 -7.46
C LEU A 286 17.13 3.61 -6.39
N ARG A 287 18.38 3.80 -6.81
CA ARG A 287 19.54 3.86 -5.89
C ARG A 287 19.49 5.04 -4.91
N PRO A 288 19.35 6.31 -5.33
CA PRO A 288 19.29 7.44 -4.41
C PRO A 288 18.06 7.39 -3.50
N MET A 289 16.93 6.83 -3.95
CA MET A 289 15.76 6.67 -3.07
C MET A 289 15.95 5.56 -2.02
N LEU A 290 16.62 4.45 -2.36
CA LEU A 290 17.03 3.46 -1.36
C LEU A 290 17.99 4.04 -0.33
N ALA A 291 18.98 4.83 -0.79
CA ALA A 291 19.91 5.53 0.08
C ALA A 291 19.21 6.59 0.97
N GLY A 292 18.23 7.31 0.42
CA GLY A 292 17.41 8.27 1.16
C GLY A 292 16.61 7.61 2.29
N LEU A 293 16.00 6.45 2.02
CA LEU A 293 15.31 5.67 3.05
C LEU A 293 16.29 5.14 4.11
N ALA A 294 17.48 4.68 3.71
CA ALA A 294 18.52 4.24 4.65
C ALA A 294 18.97 5.39 5.57
N ALA A 295 19.19 6.58 4.99
CA ALA A 295 19.53 7.78 5.74
C ALA A 295 18.43 8.17 6.73
N ALA A 296 17.16 8.11 6.34
CA ALA A 296 16.04 8.37 7.24
C ALA A 296 16.07 7.45 8.47
N LEU A 297 16.32 6.16 8.28
CA LEU A 297 16.41 5.19 9.39
C LEU A 297 17.63 5.42 10.27
N ILE A 298 18.78 5.80 9.70
CA ILE A 298 19.98 6.16 10.49
C ILE A 298 19.71 7.40 11.33
N ILE A 299 19.09 8.43 10.76
CA ILE A 299 18.73 9.66 11.50
C ILE A 299 17.72 9.34 12.60
N ALA A 300 16.78 8.41 12.35
CA ALA A 300 15.78 7.98 13.33
C ALA A 300 16.43 7.46 14.63
N VAL A 301 17.54 6.73 14.54
CA VAL A 301 18.28 6.19 15.70
C VAL A 301 18.65 7.30 16.69
N PHE A 302 19.01 8.48 16.19
CA PHE A 302 19.39 9.65 17.00
C PHE A 302 18.21 10.57 17.36
N ALA A 303 17.01 10.33 16.82
CA ALA A 303 15.86 11.23 16.94
C ALA A 303 15.20 11.21 18.34
N ARG A 304 15.79 11.89 19.32
CA ARG A 304 15.25 11.93 20.70
C ARG A 304 13.98 12.74 20.88
N THR A 305 13.60 13.57 19.91
CA THR A 305 12.45 14.47 19.99
C THR A 305 11.53 14.29 18.78
N LEU A 306 10.25 14.63 18.97
CA LEU A 306 9.24 14.61 17.90
C LEU A 306 9.68 15.43 16.67
N TRP A 307 10.33 16.57 16.91
CA TRP A 307 10.84 17.46 15.86
C TRP A 307 11.90 16.84 14.96
N VAL A 308 12.70 15.88 15.47
CA VAL A 308 13.67 15.15 14.64
C VAL A 308 13.00 13.99 13.89
N LEU A 309 11.89 13.45 14.40
CA LEU A 309 11.11 12.42 13.71
C LEU A 309 10.32 12.98 12.51
N VAL A 310 9.90 14.24 12.54
CA VAL A 310 9.22 14.91 11.41
C VAL A 310 10.02 14.80 10.09
N PRO A 311 11.27 15.29 9.98
CA PRO A 311 12.05 15.18 8.75
C PRO A 311 12.38 13.73 8.38
N VAL A 312 12.50 12.82 9.37
CA VAL A 312 12.69 11.37 9.12
C VAL A 312 11.48 10.80 8.37
N PHE A 313 10.26 11.09 8.82
CA PHE A 313 9.04 10.59 8.18
C PHE A 313 8.80 11.23 6.80
N LEU A 314 9.16 12.51 6.63
CA LEU A 314 9.13 13.15 5.32
C LEU A 314 10.10 12.48 4.33
N LEU A 315 11.34 12.25 4.73
CA LEU A 315 12.35 11.62 3.88
C LEU A 315 12.01 10.15 3.56
N ALA A 316 11.55 9.39 4.57
CA ALA A 316 11.12 8.01 4.41
C ALA A 316 9.91 7.91 3.47
N GLY A 317 8.91 8.77 3.65
CA GLY A 317 7.71 8.84 2.81
C GLY A 317 8.06 9.19 1.36
N TRP A 318 8.87 10.22 1.14
CA TRP A 318 9.30 10.62 -0.20
C TRP A 318 10.03 9.49 -0.94
N SER A 319 10.99 8.88 -0.26
CA SER A 319 11.83 7.81 -0.80
C SER A 319 11.00 6.59 -1.19
N THR A 320 10.11 6.15 -0.28
CA THR A 320 9.27 4.96 -0.49
C THR A 320 8.21 5.18 -1.56
N ALA A 321 7.62 6.38 -1.65
CA ALA A 321 6.65 6.72 -2.70
C ALA A 321 7.27 6.69 -4.10
N THR A 322 8.47 7.26 -4.24
CA THR A 322 9.20 7.26 -5.51
C THR A 322 9.59 5.84 -5.92
N LEU A 323 10.06 5.02 -4.96
CA LEU A 323 10.35 3.60 -5.19
C LEU A 323 9.09 2.85 -5.64
N LYS A 324 7.96 2.98 -4.94
CA LYS A 324 6.69 2.32 -5.29
C LYS A 324 6.22 2.69 -6.70
N LEU A 325 6.30 3.97 -7.09
CA LEU A 325 5.94 4.39 -8.44
C LEU A 325 6.80 3.70 -9.51
N LEU A 326 8.13 3.76 -9.33
CA LEU A 326 9.08 3.18 -10.29
C LEU A 326 8.93 1.67 -10.37
N THR A 327 8.83 0.98 -9.23
CA THR A 327 8.74 -0.49 -9.22
C THR A 327 7.39 -0.97 -9.75
N ASN A 328 6.26 -0.30 -9.45
CA ASN A 328 4.97 -0.62 -10.06
C ASN A 328 5.03 -0.47 -11.58
N TYR A 329 5.54 0.67 -12.07
CA TYR A 329 5.68 0.93 -13.50
C TYR A 329 6.58 -0.10 -14.20
N LEU A 330 7.78 -0.35 -13.67
CA LEU A 330 8.74 -1.30 -14.23
C LEU A 330 8.21 -2.74 -14.18
N THR A 331 7.52 -3.13 -13.12
CA THR A 331 6.87 -4.46 -12.99
C THR A 331 5.80 -4.64 -14.05
N SER A 332 4.99 -3.61 -14.29
CA SER A 332 3.96 -3.63 -15.35
C SER A 332 4.57 -3.73 -16.75
N LYS A 333 5.75 -3.12 -16.96
CA LYS A 333 6.49 -3.16 -18.23
C LYS A 333 7.17 -4.53 -18.43
N ALA A 334 7.67 -5.13 -17.36
CA ALA A 334 8.31 -6.45 -17.37
C ALA A 334 7.30 -7.61 -17.54
N SER A 335 6.00 -7.38 -17.34
CA SER A 335 4.95 -8.41 -17.41
C SER A 335 3.89 -8.14 -18.50
N PRO A 336 4.26 -8.03 -19.79
CA PRO A 336 3.30 -7.82 -20.86
C PRO A 336 2.34 -9.00 -20.99
N GLY A 337 1.02 -8.73 -20.96
CA GLY A 337 -0.04 -9.76 -21.03
C GLY A 337 -0.41 -10.43 -19.71
N THR A 338 0.44 -10.34 -18.68
CA THR A 338 0.16 -10.88 -17.32
C THR A 338 0.44 -9.85 -16.23
N GLN A 339 -0.10 -8.65 -16.44
CA GLN A 339 0.16 -7.51 -15.57
C GLN A 339 -0.41 -7.72 -14.16
N GLY A 340 -1.55 -8.40 -14.05
CA GLY A 340 -2.17 -8.76 -12.78
C GLY A 340 -1.27 -9.67 -11.95
N SER A 341 -0.75 -10.73 -12.54
CA SER A 341 0.16 -11.66 -11.88
C SER A 341 1.48 -10.98 -11.47
N GLY A 342 2.04 -10.12 -12.32
CA GLY A 342 3.29 -9.39 -12.01
C GLY A 342 3.14 -8.43 -10.84
N LEU A 343 2.12 -7.57 -10.88
CA LEU A 343 1.82 -6.61 -9.81
C LEU A 343 1.35 -7.29 -8.52
N ALA A 344 0.64 -8.42 -8.64
CA ALA A 344 0.25 -9.21 -7.49
C ALA A 344 1.43 -9.92 -6.82
N LEU A 345 2.41 -10.41 -7.59
CA LEU A 345 3.64 -10.98 -7.03
C LEU A 345 4.46 -9.91 -6.31
N GLN A 346 4.46 -8.68 -6.83
CA GLN A 346 5.05 -7.53 -6.16
C GLN A 346 4.35 -7.20 -4.84
N TYR A 347 3.01 -7.17 -4.84
CA TYR A 347 2.23 -6.99 -3.63
C TYR A 347 2.52 -8.12 -2.62
N ALA A 348 2.60 -9.37 -3.08
CA ALA A 348 2.91 -10.52 -2.23
C ALA A 348 4.29 -10.38 -1.56
N ALA A 349 5.31 -9.98 -2.32
CA ALA A 349 6.66 -9.76 -1.81
C ALA A 349 6.70 -8.61 -0.77
N VAL A 350 5.95 -7.54 -1.01
CA VAL A 350 5.76 -6.45 -0.03
C VAL A 350 5.08 -6.98 1.22
N SER A 351 3.94 -7.65 1.12
CA SER A 351 3.24 -8.17 2.30
C SER A 351 4.07 -9.20 3.08
N ALA A 352 4.85 -10.04 2.39
CA ALA A 352 5.77 -10.97 3.05
C ALA A 352 6.83 -10.23 3.89
N SER A 353 7.43 -9.16 3.33
CA SER A 353 8.44 -8.40 4.07
C SER A 353 7.84 -7.60 5.22
N GLN A 354 6.60 -7.11 5.08
CA GLN A 354 5.89 -6.44 6.17
C GLN A 354 5.53 -7.43 7.29
N ALA A 355 5.12 -8.65 6.95
CA ALA A 355 4.89 -9.72 7.93
C ALA A 355 6.18 -10.06 8.69
N ALA A 356 7.29 -10.26 7.97
CA ALA A 356 8.59 -10.54 8.56
C ALA A 356 9.07 -9.38 9.45
N ALA A 357 8.98 -8.15 8.96
CA ALA A 357 9.30 -6.94 9.73
C ALA A 357 8.45 -6.84 11.00
N SER A 358 7.15 -7.11 10.91
CA SER A 358 6.25 -7.09 12.06
C SER A 358 6.67 -8.09 13.12
N ILE A 359 6.94 -9.34 12.72
CA ILE A 359 7.44 -10.39 13.62
C ILE A 359 8.74 -9.91 14.28
N VAL A 360 9.74 -9.50 13.50
CA VAL A 360 11.03 -9.06 14.05
C VAL A 360 10.85 -7.91 15.05
N THR A 361 10.03 -6.90 14.74
CA THR A 361 9.76 -5.78 15.64
C THR A 361 9.04 -6.20 16.93
N GLY A 362 8.10 -7.15 16.87
CA GLY A 362 7.35 -7.59 18.04
C GLY A 362 8.11 -8.49 19.01
N TRP A 363 9.16 -9.16 18.54
CA TRP A 363 10.04 -9.98 19.38
C TRP A 363 11.25 -9.21 19.90
N ALA A 364 11.58 -8.08 19.30
CA ALA A 364 12.65 -7.20 19.75
C ALA A 364 12.23 -6.42 21.01
N SER A 365 13.15 -6.36 21.98
CA SER A 365 13.06 -5.50 23.16
C SER A 365 13.21 -4.01 22.78
N ALA A 366 12.79 -3.14 23.69
CA ALA A 366 12.92 -1.69 23.55
C ALA A 366 14.34 -1.22 23.20
N SER A 367 15.38 -1.87 23.75
CA SER A 367 16.79 -1.59 23.43
C SER A 367 17.20 -2.07 22.03
N GLU A 368 16.60 -3.16 21.54
CA GLU A 368 16.91 -3.75 20.24
C GLU A 368 16.22 -3.02 19.08
N HIS A 369 15.16 -2.26 19.35
CA HIS A 369 14.46 -1.45 18.36
C HIS A 369 15.38 -0.49 17.59
N LEU A 370 16.38 0.10 18.26
CA LEU A 370 17.40 0.93 17.59
C LEU A 370 18.30 0.12 16.66
N MET A 371 18.64 -1.12 17.07
CA MET A 371 19.45 -2.04 16.26
C MET A 371 18.68 -2.49 15.02
N LEU A 372 17.34 -2.64 15.11
CA LEU A 372 16.49 -2.96 13.96
C LEU A 372 16.53 -1.86 12.89
N TRP A 373 16.53 -0.59 13.27
CA TRP A 373 16.63 0.51 12.31
C TRP A 373 17.98 0.54 11.61
N LEU A 374 19.07 0.26 12.33
CA LEU A 374 20.40 0.13 11.74
C LEU A 374 20.51 -1.08 10.79
N ALA A 375 19.96 -2.23 11.18
CA ALA A 375 19.92 -3.42 10.33
C ALA A 375 19.10 -3.18 9.05
N ALA A 376 17.96 -2.51 9.16
CA ALA A 376 17.13 -2.10 8.04
C ALA A 376 17.87 -1.11 7.11
N ALA A 377 18.56 -0.12 7.68
CA ALA A 377 19.39 0.82 6.91
C ALA A 377 20.53 0.11 6.17
N ALA A 378 21.20 -0.85 6.82
CA ALA A 378 22.25 -1.66 6.20
C ALA A 378 21.71 -2.50 5.03
N ALA A 379 20.54 -3.14 5.19
CA ALA A 379 19.90 -3.90 4.12
C ALA A 379 19.59 -3.01 2.90
N LEU A 380 19.11 -1.78 3.13
CA LEU A 380 18.85 -0.81 2.06
C LEU A 380 20.14 -0.35 1.37
N ALA A 381 21.19 -0.05 2.14
CA ALA A 381 22.49 0.36 1.60
C ALA A 381 23.11 -0.75 0.73
N VAL A 382 23.11 -2.00 1.22
CA VAL A 382 23.58 -3.17 0.46
C VAL A 382 22.77 -3.34 -0.82
N THR A 383 21.44 -3.20 -0.75
CA THR A 383 20.58 -3.29 -1.93
C THR A 383 20.90 -2.18 -2.94
N ALA A 384 21.11 -0.95 -2.48
CA ALA A 384 21.47 0.18 -3.35
C ALA A 384 22.82 -0.04 -4.05
N MET A 385 23.81 -0.62 -3.36
CA MET A 385 25.15 -0.92 -3.90
C MET A 385 25.15 -2.11 -4.87
N THR A 386 24.36 -3.14 -4.58
CA THR A 386 24.31 -4.37 -5.38
C THR A 386 23.38 -4.29 -6.59
N LEU A 387 22.53 -3.25 -6.65
CA LEU A 387 21.56 -3.03 -7.71
C LEU A 387 22.24 -2.92 -9.10
N ARG A 388 22.25 -3.99 -9.88
CA ARG A 388 22.69 -3.96 -11.29
C ARG A 388 21.47 -3.80 -12.19
N LEU A 389 21.10 -2.56 -12.47
CA LEU A 389 20.13 -2.29 -13.53
C LEU A 389 20.87 -2.41 -14.85
N LYS A 390 20.46 -3.36 -15.69
CA LYS A 390 20.79 -3.30 -17.12
C LYS A 390 19.82 -2.29 -17.72
N ASP A 391 20.37 -1.20 -18.26
CA ASP A 391 19.61 -0.15 -18.94
C ASP A 391 18.81 -0.69 -20.14
#